data_AF-A0A5M9JFR7-F1
#
_entry.id   AF-A0A5M9JFR7-F1
#
_cell.length_a   1.000
_cell.length_b   1.000
_cell.length_c   1.000
_cell.angle_alpha   90.00
_cell.angle_beta   90.00
_cell.angle_gamma   90.00
#
_symmetry.space_group_name_H-M   'P 1'
#
loop_
_entity.id
_entity.type
_entity.pdbx_description
1 polymer ?
#
loop_
_entity_poly.entity_id
_entity_poly.type
_entity_poly.pdbx_seq_one_letter_code
_entity_poly.pdbx_strand_id
1 'polypeptide(L)'
;MTVTFQVGDKEFGHAGNIDIDFWIQNPANGYEAHERAVSNGDHSFTANHDGKYIYCFSNEHWSASTKDVSFNVHGIVYVPEAEAPSDPLEAEVRQLSELLAQVKDEQSYIVVRERTHRNTAESTNGRVKWWSIFQMAVLVGEGIFQVWWLKRFFEVKRVV
;
A
#
# COMPACT_ATOMS: atom_id res chain seq x y z
N MET A 1 -21.92 -10.77 -3.89
CA MET A 1 -21.02 -9.61 -3.74
C MET A 1 -19.89 -10.03 -2.83
N THR A 2 -18.66 -9.68 -3.17
CA THR A 2 -17.46 -10.05 -2.43
C THR A 2 -16.68 -8.80 -2.08
N VAL A 3 -16.24 -8.71 -0.83
CA VAL A 3 -15.41 -7.62 -0.33
C VAL A 3 -14.15 -8.20 0.28
N THR A 4 -13.01 -7.77 -0.24
CA THR A 4 -11.71 -8.10 0.30
C THR A 4 -11.06 -6.84 0.82
N PHE A 5 -10.37 -6.93 1.95
CA PHE A 5 -9.64 -5.79 2.49
C PHE A 5 -8.39 -6.22 3.24
N GLN A 6 -7.43 -5.32 3.28
CA GLN A 6 -6.19 -5.45 4.04
C GLN A 6 -5.82 -4.09 4.64
N VAL A 7 -5.45 -4.10 5.92
CA VAL A 7 -5.03 -2.92 6.66
C VAL A 7 -3.52 -2.86 6.70
N GLY A 8 -2.99 -1.68 6.39
CA GLY A 8 -1.58 -1.36 6.43
C GLY A 8 -1.30 -0.11 7.26
N ASP A 9 -0.02 0.13 7.45
CA ASP A 9 0.46 1.38 8.01
C ASP A 9 0.96 2.29 6.88
N LYS A 10 0.59 3.57 6.92
CA LYS A 10 1.05 4.57 5.95
C LYS A 10 2.54 4.86 6.14
N GLU A 11 3.00 4.85 7.39
CA GLU A 11 4.38 5.11 7.78
C GLU A 11 4.87 4.01 8.73
N PHE A 12 5.88 3.26 8.31
CA PHE A 12 6.34 2.06 9.00
C PHE A 12 6.54 2.30 10.52
N GLY A 13 5.68 1.66 11.34
CA GLY A 13 5.82 1.62 12.80
C GLY A 13 5.08 2.72 13.58
N HIS A 14 4.21 3.51 12.96
CA HIS A 14 3.42 4.54 13.64
C HIS A 14 2.11 4.01 14.24
N ALA A 15 1.47 3.04 13.60
CA ALA A 15 0.15 2.59 14.05
C ALA A 15 0.21 1.75 15.33
N GLY A 16 1.31 1.03 15.57
CA GLY A 16 1.51 0.10 16.70
C GLY A 16 0.62 -1.15 16.67
N ASN A 17 -0.60 -1.01 16.15
CA ASN A 17 -1.59 -2.05 15.89
C ASN A 17 -2.24 -1.78 14.52
N ILE A 18 -2.58 -2.83 13.77
CA ILE A 18 -3.19 -2.73 12.42
C ILE A 18 -4.60 -3.35 12.36
N ASP A 19 -5.21 -3.63 13.50
CA ASP A 19 -6.54 -4.22 13.58
C ASP A 19 -7.61 -3.13 13.47
N ILE A 20 -8.73 -3.44 12.83
CA ILE A 20 -9.90 -2.57 12.71
C ILE A 20 -11.18 -3.37 12.94
N ASP A 21 -12.29 -2.67 13.12
CA ASP A 21 -13.62 -3.28 13.14
C ASP A 21 -14.20 -3.09 11.74
N PHE A 22 -14.69 -4.18 11.17
CA PHE A 22 -15.29 -4.21 9.84
C PHE A 22 -16.72 -4.70 9.94
N TRP A 23 -17.65 -4.02 9.27
CA TRP A 23 -19.00 -4.54 9.13
C TRP A 23 -19.64 -4.16 7.80
N ILE A 24 -20.59 -5.00 7.41
CA ILE A 24 -21.43 -4.84 6.23
C ILE A 24 -22.85 -4.64 6.72
N GLN A 25 -23.42 -3.47 6.44
CA GLN A 25 -24.79 -3.13 6.79
C GLN A 25 -25.70 -3.24 5.56
N ASN A 26 -26.84 -3.91 5.73
CA ASN A 26 -27.85 -4.04 4.70
C ASN A 26 -28.83 -2.84 4.69
N PRO A 27 -29.67 -2.68 3.65
CA PRO A 27 -30.62 -1.58 3.55
C PRO A 27 -31.66 -1.54 4.69
N ALA A 28 -31.86 -2.64 5.39
CA ALA A 28 -32.76 -2.77 6.55
C ALA A 28 -32.05 -2.52 7.90
N ASN A 29 -30.83 -1.97 7.88
CA ASN A 29 -29.95 -1.73 9.04
C ASN A 29 -29.46 -2.98 9.78
N GLY A 30 -29.66 -4.18 9.23
CA GLY A 30 -29.05 -5.41 9.72
C GLY A 30 -27.58 -5.55 9.31
N TYR A 31 -26.84 -6.40 10.01
CA TYR A 31 -25.44 -6.71 9.68
C TYR A 31 -25.37 -8.03 8.91
N GLU A 32 -24.78 -8.01 7.71
CA GLU A 32 -24.46 -9.23 6.95
C GLU A 32 -23.15 -9.85 7.43
N ALA A 33 -22.18 -9.01 7.81
CA ALA A 33 -20.95 -9.41 8.46
C ALA A 33 -20.55 -8.35 9.49
N HIS A 34 -19.96 -8.77 10.60
CA HIS A 34 -19.44 -7.90 11.64
C HIS A 34 -18.27 -8.59 12.32
N GLU A 35 -17.08 -8.09 12.05
CA GLU A 35 -15.83 -8.58 12.61
C GLU A 35 -15.17 -7.48 13.41
N ARG A 36 -14.53 -7.89 14.51
CA ARG A 36 -13.83 -6.96 15.40
C ARG A 36 -12.37 -7.31 15.47
N ALA A 37 -11.53 -6.29 15.56
CA ALA A 37 -10.09 -6.41 15.66
C ALA A 37 -9.47 -7.35 14.60
N VAL A 38 -9.70 -7.04 13.32
CA VAL A 38 -9.16 -7.78 12.17
C VAL A 38 -8.22 -6.90 11.34
N SER A 39 -7.11 -7.47 10.86
CA SER A 39 -6.14 -6.78 9.98
C SER A 39 -6.40 -6.98 8.49
N ASN A 40 -7.21 -7.97 8.13
CA ASN A 40 -7.58 -8.33 6.77
C ASN A 40 -8.82 -9.23 6.79
N GLY A 41 -9.53 -9.31 5.67
CA GLY A 41 -10.70 -10.17 5.53
C GLY A 41 -11.13 -10.37 4.09
N ASP A 42 -11.81 -11.48 3.83
CA ASP A 42 -12.50 -11.80 2.58
C ASP A 42 -13.93 -12.25 2.92
N HIS A 43 -14.90 -11.44 2.51
CA HIS A 43 -16.30 -11.63 2.84
C HIS A 43 -17.14 -11.71 1.57
N SER A 44 -17.83 -12.83 1.40
CA SER A 44 -18.77 -13.04 0.31
C SER A 44 -20.19 -13.17 0.86
N PHE A 45 -21.10 -12.34 0.38
CA PHE A 45 -22.51 -12.36 0.76
C PHE A 45 -23.43 -12.20 -0.46
N THR A 46 -24.67 -12.64 -0.30
CA THR A 46 -25.72 -12.49 -1.31
C THR A 46 -26.68 -11.39 -0.85
N ALA A 47 -26.98 -10.43 -1.73
CA ALA A 47 -27.96 -9.39 -1.40
C ALA A 47 -29.38 -9.97 -1.45
N ASN A 48 -30.01 -10.05 -0.28
CA ASN A 48 -31.40 -10.49 -0.14
C ASN A 48 -32.40 -9.32 -0.20
N HIS A 49 -31.91 -8.10 0.00
CA HIS A 49 -32.69 -6.87 -0.02
C HIS A 49 -32.20 -5.93 -1.11
N ASP A 50 -33.13 -5.38 -1.87
CA ASP A 50 -32.85 -4.31 -2.83
C ASP A 50 -32.51 -3.02 -2.07
N GLY A 51 -31.42 -2.36 -2.45
CA GLY A 51 -31.02 -1.08 -1.89
C GLY A 51 -29.51 -0.95 -1.65
N LYS A 52 -29.15 0.06 -0.87
CA LYS A 52 -27.75 0.40 -0.57
C LYS A 52 -27.22 -0.46 0.57
N TYR A 53 -26.14 -1.19 0.29
CA TYR A 53 -25.30 -1.83 1.30
C TYR A 53 -24.16 -0.88 1.68
N ILE A 54 -23.77 -0.86 2.95
CA ILE A 54 -22.72 0.01 3.48
C ILE A 54 -21.60 -0.86 4.04
N TYR A 55 -20.38 -0.63 3.56
CA TYR A 55 -19.15 -1.25 4.06
C TYR A 55 -18.45 -0.23 4.97
N CYS A 56 -18.24 -0.60 6.23
CA CYS A 56 -17.65 0.29 7.22
C CYS A 56 -16.36 -0.29 7.79
N PHE A 57 -15.37 0.58 7.93
CA PHE A 57 -14.09 0.32 8.56
C PHE A 57 -13.94 1.32 9.71
N SER A 58 -13.92 0.85 10.95
CA SER A 58 -13.76 1.71 12.12
C SER A 58 -12.36 1.59 12.70
N ASN A 59 -11.81 2.72 13.14
CA ASN A 59 -10.58 2.83 13.93
C ASN A 59 -10.86 3.35 15.36
N GLU A 60 -12.12 3.36 15.81
CA GLU A 60 -12.49 4.04 17.06
C GLU A 60 -11.92 3.37 18.32
N HIS A 61 -11.66 2.06 18.27
CA HIS A 61 -11.22 1.29 19.44
C HIS A 61 -9.70 1.22 19.63
N TRP A 62 -8.89 1.65 18.66
CA TRP A 62 -7.42 1.54 18.73
C TRP A 62 -6.77 2.92 18.80
N SER A 63 -5.68 2.99 19.56
CA SER A 63 -4.90 4.22 19.80
C SER A 63 -4.06 4.69 18.61
N ALA A 64 -4.22 4.09 17.43
CA ALA A 64 -3.45 4.44 16.23
C ALA A 64 -3.96 5.77 15.66
N SER A 65 -3.06 6.71 15.40
CA SER A 65 -3.42 8.03 14.85
C SER A 65 -4.04 7.93 13.45
N THR A 66 -3.54 7.02 12.62
CA THR A 66 -4.00 6.78 11.25
C THR A 66 -3.73 5.33 10.85
N LYS A 67 -4.65 4.69 10.11
CA LYS A 67 -4.47 3.40 9.45
C LYS A 67 -4.80 3.53 7.96
N ASP A 68 -4.10 2.79 7.10
CA ASP A 68 -4.37 2.74 5.67
C ASP A 68 -5.15 1.46 5.36
N VAL A 69 -6.27 1.55 4.64
CA VAL A 69 -7.12 0.39 4.31
C VAL A 69 -7.22 0.28 2.80
N SER A 70 -6.67 -0.81 2.26
CA SER A 70 -6.85 -1.19 0.87
C SER A 70 -8.01 -2.18 0.79
N PHE A 71 -9.06 -1.83 0.04
CA PHE A 71 -10.24 -2.67 -0.12
C PHE A 71 -10.64 -2.80 -1.58
N ASN A 72 -11.25 -3.92 -1.93
CA ASN A 72 -11.78 -4.19 -3.25
C ASN A 72 -13.17 -4.83 -3.11
N VAL A 73 -14.15 -4.25 -3.81
CA VAL A 73 -15.54 -4.69 -3.83
C VAL A 73 -15.85 -5.23 -5.21
N HIS A 74 -16.05 -6.55 -5.30
CA HIS A 74 -16.50 -7.23 -6.51
C HIS A 74 -18.01 -7.52 -6.41
N GLY A 75 -18.81 -6.84 -7.21
CA GLY A 75 -20.25 -7.07 -7.34
C GLY A 75 -20.63 -7.40 -8.78
N ILE A 76 -21.64 -8.25 -8.95
CA ILE A 76 -22.30 -8.44 -10.24
C ILE A 76 -23.36 -7.34 -10.30
N VAL A 77 -23.16 -6.30 -11.11
CA VAL A 77 -24.18 -5.27 -11.35
C VAL A 77 -25.21 -5.87 -12.30
N TYR A 78 -26.36 -6.29 -11.78
CA TYR A 78 -27.50 -6.57 -12.64
C TYR A 78 -28.05 -5.23 -13.14
N VAL A 79 -27.72 -4.87 -14.38
CA VAL A 79 -28.43 -3.80 -15.09
C VAL A 79 -29.83 -4.33 -15.37
N PRO A 80 -30.91 -3.72 -14.82
CA PRO A 80 -32.27 -4.15 -15.12
C PRO A 80 -32.50 -4.10 -16.63
N GLU A 81 -33.12 -5.14 -17.19
CA GLU A 81 -33.42 -5.25 -18.64
C GLU A 81 -34.25 -4.05 -19.17
N ALA A 82 -34.94 -3.33 -18.29
CA ALA A 82 -35.69 -2.10 -18.61
C ALA A 82 -34.81 -0.88 -18.95
N GLU A 83 -33.50 -0.89 -18.59
CA GLU A 83 -32.50 0.12 -18.96
C GLU A 83 -31.56 -0.38 -20.06
N ALA A 84 -31.84 -1.54 -20.66
CA ALA A 84 -31.05 -2.06 -21.77
C ALA A 84 -31.22 -1.13 -22.99
N PRO A 85 -30.11 -0.65 -23.60
CA PRO A 85 -30.20 0.17 -24.79
C PRO A 85 -30.91 -0.60 -25.90
N SER A 86 -31.98 -0.02 -26.45
CA SER A 86 -32.70 -0.63 -27.58
C SER A 86 -31.87 -0.62 -28.86
N ASP A 87 -30.81 0.20 -28.91
CA ASP A 87 -29.89 0.31 -30.03
C ASP A 87 -28.64 -0.55 -29.79
N PRO A 88 -28.34 -1.54 -30.66
CA PRO A 88 -27.13 -2.37 -30.53
C PRO A 88 -25.83 -1.56 -30.52
N LEU A 89 -25.79 -0.36 -31.11
CA LEU A 89 -24.60 0.50 -31.05
C LEU A 89 -24.35 1.04 -29.63
N GLU A 90 -25.41 1.43 -28.93
CA GLU A 90 -25.32 2.00 -27.58
C GLU A 90 -24.92 0.92 -26.56
N ALA A 91 -25.36 -0.32 -26.76
CA ALA A 91 -24.94 -1.48 -25.97
C ALA A 91 -23.43 -1.74 -26.07
N GLU A 92 -22.88 -1.76 -27.29
CA GLU A 92 -21.44 -1.96 -27.53
C GLU A 92 -20.58 -0.82 -26.96
N VAL A 93 -21.04 0.44 -27.10
CA VAL A 93 -20.34 1.61 -26.52
C VAL A 93 -20.33 1.54 -25.00
N ARG A 94 -21.44 1.13 -24.38
CA ARG A 94 -21.53 0.97 -22.93
C ARG A 94 -20.61 -0.15 -22.44
N GLN A 95 -20.60 -1.29 -23.12
CA GLN A 95 -19.70 -2.40 -22.81
C GLN A 95 -18.23 -1.99 -22.90
N LEU A 96 -17.85 -1.26 -23.96
CA LEU A 96 -16.50 -0.71 -24.10
C LEU A 96 -16.15 0.26 -22.98
N SER A 97 -17.11 1.11 -22.58
CA SER A 97 -16.90 2.06 -21.48
C SER A 97 -16.71 1.34 -20.14
N GLU A 98 -17.45 0.27 -19.87
CA GLU A 98 -17.29 -0.54 -18.66
C GLU A 98 -15.93 -1.24 -18.63
N LEU A 99 -15.50 -1.83 -19.76
CA LEU A 99 -14.16 -2.43 -19.90
C LEU A 99 -13.04 -1.40 -19.69
N LEU A 100 -13.18 -0.20 -20.27
CA LEU A 100 -12.22 0.89 -20.07
C LEU A 100 -12.16 1.38 -18.63
N ALA A 101 -13.31 1.45 -17.94
CA ALA A 101 -13.36 1.79 -16.52
C ALA A 101 -12.60 0.74 -15.69
N GLN A 102 -12.80 -0.54 -15.98
CA GLN A 102 -12.08 -1.64 -15.33
C GLN A 102 -10.56 -1.53 -15.54
N VAL A 103 -10.10 -1.31 -16.77
CA VAL A 103 -8.67 -1.14 -17.08
C VAL A 103 -8.08 0.08 -16.37
N LYS A 104 -8.83 1.18 -16.29
CA LYS A 104 -8.40 2.39 -15.60
C LYS A 104 -8.21 2.15 -14.10
N ASP A 105 -9.11 1.41 -13.46
CA ASP A 105 -8.99 1.05 -12.06
C ASP A 105 -7.77 0.15 -11.81
N GLU A 106 -7.51 -0.82 -12.70
CA GLU A 106 -6.29 -1.63 -12.63
C GLU A 106 -5.01 -0.79 -12.78
N GLN A 107 -4.98 0.15 -13.73
CA GLN A 107 -3.85 1.07 -13.89
C GLN A 107 -3.63 1.94 -12.65
N SER A 108 -4.72 2.44 -12.03
CA SER A 108 -4.64 3.21 -10.79
C SER A 108 -3.97 2.42 -9.67
N TYR A 109 -4.36 1.14 -9.49
CA TYR A 109 -3.73 0.23 -8.54
C TYR A 109 -2.24 0.02 -8.83
N ILE A 110 -1.87 -0.23 -10.10
CA ILE A 110 -0.47 -0.42 -10.51
C ILE A 110 0.37 0.82 -10.17
N VAL A 111 -0.13 2.01 -10.43
CA VAL A 111 0.56 3.28 -10.14
C VAL A 111 0.80 3.46 -8.63
N VAL A 112 -0.20 3.16 -7.79
CA VAL A 112 -0.04 3.26 -6.32
C VAL A 112 1.01 2.28 -5.82
N ARG A 113 0.97 1.04 -6.31
CA ARG A 113 1.96 0.01 -5.99
C ARG A 113 3.37 0.42 -6.44
N GLU A 114 3.52 0.95 -7.66
CA GLU A 114 4.81 1.44 -8.17
C GLU A 114 5.40 2.55 -7.28
N ARG A 115 4.59 3.55 -6.90
CA ARG A 115 5.03 4.64 -6.01
C ARG A 115 5.59 4.10 -4.70
N THR A 116 4.93 3.10 -4.12
CA THR A 116 5.36 2.47 -2.85
C THR A 116 6.68 1.71 -3.02
N HIS A 117 6.81 0.91 -4.09
CA HIS A 117 8.06 0.22 -4.39
C HIS A 117 9.21 1.20 -4.70
N ARG A 118 8.93 2.29 -5.42
CA ARG A 118 9.93 3.31 -5.77
C ARG A 118 10.48 4.00 -4.53
N ASN A 119 9.61 4.42 -3.61
CA ASN A 119 10.03 5.07 -2.36
C ASN A 119 10.91 4.14 -1.49
N THR A 120 10.58 2.85 -1.45
CA THR A 120 11.37 1.84 -0.73
C THR A 120 12.74 1.63 -1.38
N ALA A 121 12.78 1.55 -2.72
CA ALA A 121 14.02 1.40 -3.46
C ALA A 121 14.93 2.63 -3.32
N GLU A 122 14.36 3.83 -3.39
CA GLU A 122 15.11 5.09 -3.29
C GLU A 122 15.71 5.29 -1.89
N SER A 123 14.94 5.06 -0.83
CA SER A 123 15.44 5.17 0.55
C SER A 123 16.54 4.14 0.85
N THR A 124 16.40 2.89 0.38
CA THR A 124 17.43 1.86 0.52
C THR A 124 18.69 2.23 -0.23
N ASN A 125 18.56 2.68 -1.48
CA ASN A 125 19.68 3.10 -2.31
C ASN A 125 20.45 4.28 -1.67
N GLY A 126 19.73 5.28 -1.14
CA GLY A 126 20.33 6.40 -0.44
C GLY A 126 21.19 5.97 0.77
N ARG A 127 20.67 5.07 1.60
CA ARG A 127 21.39 4.55 2.78
C ARG A 127 22.65 3.78 2.38
N VAL A 128 22.53 2.88 1.41
CA VAL A 128 23.67 2.09 0.90
C VAL A 128 24.73 2.99 0.29
N LYS A 129 24.34 3.99 -0.51
CA LYS A 129 25.27 4.94 -1.14
C LYS A 129 26.08 5.72 -0.10
N TRP A 130 25.44 6.28 0.92
CA TRP A 130 26.13 7.02 1.98
C TRP A 130 27.08 6.12 2.78
N TRP A 131 26.66 4.89 3.08
CA TRP A 131 27.52 3.92 3.76
C TRP A 131 28.75 3.55 2.92
N SER A 132 28.58 3.32 1.61
CA SER A 132 29.69 3.03 0.69
C SER A 132 30.67 4.20 0.56
N ILE A 133 30.18 5.45 0.51
CA ILE A 133 31.03 6.65 0.49
C ILE A 133 31.85 6.74 1.77
N PHE A 134 31.22 6.52 2.94
CA PHE A 134 31.90 6.53 4.22
C PHE A 134 33.01 5.46 4.29
N GLN A 135 32.72 4.22 3.88
CA GLN A 135 33.71 3.15 3.84
C GLN A 135 34.90 3.50 2.94
N MET A 136 34.66 4.07 1.76
CA MET A 136 35.72 4.50 0.85
C MET A 136 36.60 5.59 1.47
N ALA A 137 35.99 6.56 2.17
CA ALA A 137 36.73 7.61 2.87
C ALA A 137 37.61 7.03 3.99
N VAL A 138 37.12 6.05 4.75
CA VAL A 138 37.89 5.35 5.79
C VAL A 138 39.09 4.61 5.19
N LEU A 139 38.90 3.87 4.09
CA LEU A 139 39.98 3.15 3.42
C LEU A 139 41.08 4.09 2.90
N VAL A 140 40.69 5.23 2.31
CA VAL A 140 41.65 6.25 1.85
C VAL A 140 42.37 6.88 3.06
N GLY A 141 41.66 7.16 4.15
CA GLY A 141 42.22 7.69 5.38
C GLY A 141 43.26 6.75 6.00
N GLU A 142 42.96 5.46 6.09
CA GLU A 142 43.90 4.42 6.52
C GLU A 142 45.15 4.37 5.63
N GLY A 143 44.98 4.44 4.30
CA GLY A 143 46.11 4.47 3.36
C GLY A 143 47.04 5.67 3.58
N ILE A 144 46.47 6.86 3.78
CA ILE A 144 47.25 8.07 4.09
C ILE A 144 47.95 7.93 5.45
N PHE A 145 47.24 7.43 6.46
CA PHE A 145 47.77 7.23 7.80
C PHE A 145 48.95 6.25 7.79
N GLN A 146 48.84 5.14 7.09
CA GLN A 146 49.91 4.15 6.94
C GLN A 146 51.17 4.77 6.32
N VAL A 147 51.03 5.54 5.24
CA VAL A 147 52.17 6.21 4.58
C VAL A 147 52.80 7.26 5.51
N TRP A 148 51.98 8.05 6.20
CA TRP A 148 52.47 9.06 7.15
C TRP A 148 53.22 8.40 8.31
N TRP A 149 52.67 7.33 8.88
CA TRP A 149 53.28 6.57 9.97
C TRP A 149 54.63 5.98 9.58
N LEU A 150 54.72 5.34 8.41
CA LEU A 150 55.99 4.80 7.90
C LEU A 150 57.02 5.91 7.69
N LYS A 151 56.64 7.04 7.07
CA LYS A 151 57.55 8.20 6.92
C LYS A 151 58.06 8.69 8.27
N ARG A 152 57.18 8.82 9.27
CA ARG A 152 57.54 9.26 10.63
C ARG A 152 58.43 8.26 11.36
N PHE A 153 58.20 6.97 11.17
CA PHE A 153 59.01 5.90 11.76
C PHE A 153 60.44 5.90 11.21
N PHE A 154 60.61 6.13 9.90
CA PHE A 154 61.94 6.22 9.26
C PHE A 154 62.60 7.59 9.39
N GLU A 155 61.84 8.65 9.69
CA GLU A 155 62.36 9.96 10.09
C GLU A 155 62.90 9.89 11.54
N VAL A 156 64.00 9.14 11.71
CA VAL A 156 64.77 9.14 12.95
C VAL A 156 65.34 10.54 13.13
N LYS A 157 64.85 11.28 14.14
CA LYS A 157 65.57 12.45 14.64
C LYS A 157 66.94 11.95 15.11
N ARG A 158 67.97 12.15 14.30
CA ARG A 158 69.35 12.13 14.78
C ARG A 158 69.44 13.22 15.83
N VAL A 159 69.35 12.82 17.10
CA VAL A 159 69.81 13.65 18.21
C VAL A 159 71.32 13.68 18.07
N VAL A 160 71.84 14.82 17.61
CA VAL A 160 73.25 15.20 17.74
C VAL A 160 73.32 16.17 18.90
#